data_AF-A0A2H1WWJ7-F1
#
_entry.id   AF-A0A2H1WWJ7-F1
#
_cell.length_a   1.000
_cell.length_b   1.000
_cell.length_c   1.000
_cell.angle_alpha   90.00
_cell.angle_beta   90.00
_cell.angle_gamma   90.00
#
_symmetry.space_group_name_H-M   'P 1'
#
loop_
_entity.id
_entity.type
_entity.pdbx_description
1 polymer ?
#
loop_
_entity_poly.entity_id
_entity_poly.type
_entity_poly.pdbx_seq_one_letter_code
_entity_poly.pdbx_strand_id
1 'polypeptide(L)'
;QWDNELATFAQVLANQCILQHDLCRSTRRFPSPGQTLALKRFLYPDWRIIGSKDEDFTGLSEDKKMDTVTSALKNWYLTKTDVTELMAM
;
A
#
# COMPACT_ATOMS: atom_id res chain seq x y z
N GLN A 1 10.90 0.16 -14.47
CA GLN A 1 11.97 0.80 -13.68
C GLN A 1 11.31 1.57 -12.53
N TRP A 2 12.00 1.77 -11.41
CA TRP A 2 11.53 2.66 -10.34
C TRP A 2 11.55 4.12 -10.80
N ASP A 3 10.56 4.91 -10.38
CA ASP A 3 10.46 6.34 -10.70
C ASP A 3 10.30 7.19 -9.44
N ASN A 4 11.22 8.13 -9.23
CA ASN A 4 11.28 8.95 -8.01
C ASN A 4 10.15 9.99 -7.92
N GLU A 5 9.60 10.46 -9.05
CA GLU A 5 8.47 11.39 -9.06
C GLU A 5 7.22 10.68 -8.56
N LEU A 6 6.93 9.49 -9.12
CA LEU A 6 5.81 8.66 -8.66
C LEU A 6 5.95 8.25 -7.19
N ALA A 7 7.17 7.89 -6.76
CA ALA A 7 7.44 7.57 -5.36
C ALA A 7 7.18 8.73 -4.41
N THR A 8 7.55 9.96 -4.82
CA THR A 8 7.30 11.17 -4.03
C THR A 8 5.80 11.42 -3.88
N PHE A 9 5.02 11.26 -4.95
CA PHE A 9 3.56 11.41 -4.90
C PHE A 9 2.91 10.35 -4.00
N ALA A 10 3.35 9.10 -4.11
CA ALA A 10 2.89 8.03 -3.23
C ALA A 10 3.19 8.32 -1.74
N GLN A 11 4.37 8.86 -1.44
CA GLN A 11 4.72 9.26 -0.07
C GLN A 11 3.87 10.43 0.42
N VAL A 12 3.59 11.43 -0.41
CA VAL A 12 2.73 12.57 -0.06
C VAL A 12 1.31 12.10 0.28
N LEU A 13 0.74 11.17 -0.50
CA LEU A 13 -0.55 10.56 -0.16
C LEU A 13 -0.47 9.78 1.16
N ALA A 14 0.53 8.91 1.32
CA ALA A 14 0.67 8.09 2.52
C ALA A 14 0.76 8.94 3.81
N ASN A 15 1.40 10.11 3.74
CA ASN A 15 1.53 11.04 4.85
C ASN A 15 0.20 11.68 5.29
N GLN A 16 -0.85 11.63 4.46
CA GLN A 16 -2.18 12.11 4.86
C GLN A 16 -2.87 11.15 5.83
N CYS A 17 -2.40 9.90 5.95
CA CYS A 17 -2.97 8.88 6.82
C CYS A 17 -4.46 8.56 6.54
N ILE A 18 -4.93 8.82 5.31
CA ILE A 18 -6.29 8.50 4.86
C ILE A 18 -6.19 7.41 3.80
N LEU A 19 -6.84 6.26 4.03
CA LEU A 19 -6.88 5.17 3.06
C LEU A 19 -7.91 5.47 1.97
N GLN A 20 -7.52 6.32 1.02
CA GLN A 20 -8.35 6.72 -0.11
C GLN A 20 -7.47 7.01 -1.33
N HIS A 21 -8.01 6.76 -2.53
CA HIS A 21 -7.33 7.12 -3.76
C HIS A 21 -7.21 8.64 -3.94
N ASP A 22 -6.05 9.10 -4.42
CA ASP A 22 -5.90 10.50 -4.83
C ASP A 22 -6.91 10.86 -5.92
N LEU A 23 -7.50 12.06 -5.80
CA LEU A 23 -8.31 12.64 -6.87
C LEU A 23 -7.46 13.02 -8.09
N CYS A 24 -6.23 13.49 -7.88
CA CYS A 24 -5.30 13.86 -8.94
C CYS A 24 -3.88 13.42 -8.59
N ARG A 25 -3.29 12.58 -9.44
CA ARG A 25 -1.91 12.07 -9.34
C ARG A 25 -1.18 12.13 -10.69
N SER A 26 -1.74 12.85 -11.65
CA SER A 26 -1.14 12.99 -12.96
C SER A 26 0.14 13.82 -12.85
N THR A 27 1.12 13.44 -13.65
CA THR A 27 2.36 14.19 -13.84
C THR A 27 2.49 14.51 -15.32
N ARG A 28 3.46 15.36 -15.67
CA ARG A 28 3.75 15.66 -17.08
C ARG A 28 4.20 14.41 -17.86
N ARG A 29 4.88 13.47 -17.19
CA ARG A 29 5.39 12.23 -17.80
C ARG A 29 4.36 11.10 -17.77
N PHE A 30 3.51 11.08 -16.75
CA PHE A 30 2.49 10.06 -16.52
C PHE A 30 1.13 10.76 -16.35
N PRO A 31 0.37 10.97 -17.44
CA PRO A 31 -0.89 11.72 -17.38
C PRO A 31 -2.00 10.97 -16.65
N SER A 32 -1.93 9.63 -16.57
CA SER A 32 -2.88 8.80 -15.82
C SER A 32 -2.18 7.61 -15.15
N PRO A 33 -1.44 7.84 -14.05
CA PRO A 33 -0.79 6.76 -13.35
C PRO A 33 -1.81 5.96 -12.53
N GLY A 34 -1.74 4.63 -12.64
CA GLY A 34 -2.47 3.72 -11.76
C GLY A 34 -2.05 3.89 -10.30
N GLN A 35 -2.88 3.43 -9.37
CA GLN A 35 -2.57 3.49 -7.94
C GLN A 35 -3.09 2.25 -7.23
N THR A 36 -2.24 1.73 -6.34
CA THR A 36 -2.61 0.66 -5.40
C THR A 36 -2.33 1.16 -3.99
N LEU A 37 -3.27 0.91 -3.08
CA LEU A 37 -3.18 1.30 -1.69
C LEU A 37 -3.36 0.07 -0.80
N ALA A 38 -2.66 0.05 0.32
CA ALA A 38 -2.83 -0.99 1.32
C ALA A 38 -2.66 -0.41 2.71
N LEU A 39 -3.41 -0.96 3.66
CA LEU A 39 -3.34 -0.62 5.07
C LEU A 39 -3.19 -1.90 5.87
N LYS A 40 -2.18 -1.95 6.74
CA LYS A 40 -2.05 -3.01 7.75
C LYS A 40 -2.10 -2.36 9.13
N ARG A 41 -2.94 -2.93 10.00
CA ARG A 41 -3.17 -2.43 11.35
C ARG A 41 -2.42 -3.30 12.35
N PHE A 42 -1.89 -2.65 13.37
CA PHE A 42 -1.13 -3.28 14.45
C PHE A 42 -1.75 -2.93 15.80
N LEU A 43 -1.65 -3.84 16.76
CA LEU A 43 -2.14 -3.69 18.12
C LEU A 43 -1.06 -3.06 18.99
N TYR A 44 -1.38 -1.94 19.63
CA TYR A 44 -0.55 -1.30 20.66
C TYR A 44 -0.64 -2.09 22.00
N PRO A 45 0.42 -2.12 22.85
CA PRO A 45 1.73 -1.47 22.70
C PRO A 45 2.75 -2.24 21.85
N ASP A 46 2.56 -3.54 21.67
CA ASP A 46 3.60 -4.43 21.11
C ASP A 46 3.65 -4.42 19.57
N TRP A 47 2.82 -3.59 18.95
CA TRP A 47 2.63 -3.49 17.51
C TRP A 47 2.27 -4.83 16.85
N ARG A 48 1.56 -5.74 17.53
CA ARG A 48 1.25 -7.08 16.98
C ARG A 48 0.32 -7.01 15.77
N ILE A 49 0.55 -7.85 14.76
CA ILE A 49 -0.34 -7.95 13.60
C ILE A 49 -1.65 -8.58 14.04
N ILE A 50 -2.78 -7.94 13.74
CA ILE A 50 -4.11 -8.49 14.03
C ILE A 50 -4.29 -9.82 13.27
N GLY A 51 -4.51 -10.91 14.01
CA GLY A 51 -4.72 -12.25 13.45
C GLY A 51 -3.46 -13.09 13.21
N SER A 52 -2.26 -12.55 13.49
CA SER A 52 -1.04 -13.38 13.53
C SER A 52 -0.99 -14.19 14.82
N LYS A 53 -0.61 -15.46 14.72
CA LYS A 53 -0.26 -16.32 15.88
C LYS A 53 1.21 -16.19 16.28
N ASP A 54 1.98 -15.42 15.52
CA ASP A 54 3.40 -15.25 15.70
C ASP A 54 3.66 -14.21 16.79
N GLU A 55 3.92 -14.68 18.01
CA GLU A 55 4.16 -13.85 19.19
C GLU A 55 5.55 -13.16 19.15
N ASP A 56 6.46 -13.65 18.30
CA ASP A 56 7.85 -13.14 18.21
C ASP A 56 7.97 -11.88 17.35
N PHE A 57 6.90 -11.46 16.67
CA PHE A 57 6.86 -10.26 15.83
C PHE A 57 6.46 -9.00 16.62
N THR A 58 7.18 -8.68 17.71
CA THR A 58 6.98 -7.43 18.47
C THR A 58 7.73 -6.24 17.84
N GLY A 59 7.18 -5.02 17.97
CA GLY A 59 7.79 -3.79 17.45
C GLY A 59 7.57 -3.51 15.96
N LEU A 60 8.19 -2.44 15.43
CA LEU A 60 8.10 -2.00 14.03
C LEU A 60 9.46 -2.11 13.33
N SER A 61 9.94 -3.34 13.11
CA SER A 61 11.16 -3.61 12.35
C SER A 61 10.99 -3.37 10.85
N GLU A 62 12.09 -3.18 10.13
CA GLU A 62 12.08 -3.06 8.66
C GLU A 62 11.52 -4.32 7.98
N ASP A 63 11.86 -5.51 8.48
CA ASP A 63 11.33 -6.78 7.96
C ASP A 63 9.80 -6.84 8.04
N LYS A 64 9.23 -6.29 9.12
CA LYS A 64 7.77 -6.21 9.31
C LYS A 64 7.11 -5.22 8.37
N LYS A 65 7.77 -4.08 8.09
CA LYS A 65 7.32 -3.14 7.06
C LYS A 65 7.37 -3.80 5.69
N MET A 66 8.42 -4.56 5.37
CA MET A 66 8.55 -5.28 4.11
C MET A 66 7.55 -6.43 3.97
N ASP A 67 7.24 -7.16 5.04
CA ASP A 67 6.16 -8.15 5.05
C ASP A 67 4.80 -7.49 4.73
N THR A 68 4.56 -6.28 5.27
CA THR A 68 3.35 -5.51 4.98
C THR A 68 3.23 -5.19 3.49
N VAL A 69 4.31 -4.69 2.88
CA VAL A 69 4.37 -4.41 1.44
C VAL A 69 4.17 -5.69 0.62
N THR A 70 4.84 -6.78 1.01
CA THR A 70 4.75 -8.07 0.32
C THR A 70 3.35 -8.65 0.36
N SER A 71 2.70 -8.59 1.53
CA SER A 71 1.33 -9.04 1.73
C SER A 71 0.35 -8.24 0.87
N ALA A 72 0.52 -6.93 0.80
CA ALA A 72 -0.29 -6.04 -0.04
C ALA A 72 -0.19 -6.42 -1.52
N LEU A 73 1.04 -6.61 -2.02
CA LEU A 73 1.28 -6.98 -3.41
C LEU A 73 0.72 -8.36 -3.76
N LYS A 74 0.85 -9.34 -2.85
CA LYS A 74 0.25 -10.67 -3.01
C LYS A 74 -1.27 -10.58 -3.14
N ASN A 75 -1.92 -9.83 -2.24
CA ASN A 75 -3.37 -9.65 -2.29
C ASN A 75 -3.81 -8.99 -3.60
N TRP A 76 -3.15 -7.91 -4.01
CA TRP A 76 -3.43 -7.25 -5.28
C TRP A 76 -3.30 -8.21 -6.46
N TYR A 77 -2.24 -9.03 -6.49
CA TYR A 77 -2.03 -9.99 -7.56
C TYR A 77 -3.11 -11.07 -7.61
N LEU A 78 -3.61 -11.51 -6.44
CA LEU A 78 -4.69 -12.50 -6.35
C LEU A 78 -6.03 -11.91 -6.83
N THR A 79 -6.29 -10.64 -6.55
CA THR A 79 -7.53 -9.94 -6.94
C THR A 79 -7.42 -9.26 -8.31
N LYS A 80 -6.36 -9.50 -9.08
CA LYS A 80 -6.12 -8.79 -10.35
C LYS A 80 -7.23 -9.02 -11.38
N THR A 81 -7.91 -10.17 -11.31
CA THR A 81 -9.01 -10.52 -12.21
C THR A 81 -10.31 -9.80 -11.88
N ASP A 82 -10.42 -9.25 -10.67
CA ASP A 82 -11.60 -8.52 -10.23
C ASP A 82 -11.63 -7.10 -10.81
N VAL A 83 -10.47 -6.59 -11.28
CA VAL A 83 -10.35 -5.32 -11.97
C VAL A 83 -10.82 -5.48 -13.41
N THR A 84 -12.09 -5.14 -13.65
CA THR A 84 -12.70 -5.16 -14.99
C THR A 84 -12.60 -3.80 -15.67
N GLU A 85 -12.73 -3.75 -17.00
CA GLU A 85 -12.74 -2.49 -17.77
C GLU A 85 -13.80 -1.49 -17.29
N LEU A 86 -14.90 -1.98 -16.71
CA LEU A 86 -15.96 -1.16 -16.13
C LEU A 86 -15.56 -0.41 -14.85
N MET A 87 -14.50 -0.84 -14.17
CA MET A 87 -13.97 -0.16 -12.97
C MET A 87 -12.97 0.95 -13.31
N ALA A 88 -12.63 1.11 -14.60
CA ALA A 88 -11.73 2.14 -15.10
C ALA A 88 -12.47 3.38 -15.69
N MET A 89 -13.81 3.40 -15.61
CA MET A 89 -14.67 4.52 -16.03
C MET A 89 -15.12 5.37 -14.84
#